data_AF-A0ABD6HM84-F1
#
_entry.id   AF-A0ABD6HM84-F1
#
_cell.length_a   1.000
_cell.length_b   1.000
_cell.length_c   1.000
_cell.angle_alpha   90.00
_cell.angle_beta   90.00
_cell.angle_gamma   90.00
#
_symmetry.space_group_name_H-M   'P 1'
#
loop_
_entity.id
_entity.type
_entity.pdbx_description
1 polymer ?
#
loop_
_entity_poly.entity_id
_entity_poly.type
_entity_poly.pdbx_seq_one_letter_code
_entity_poly.pdbx_strand_id
1 'polypeptide(L)'
;MKCIVNGCTNYAANNFSVRLRRDDTTAIWAPNTEAYICDAHASSGFTIEVNLSTRTDDTLETFVSANGGPAARRLTTIKHQP
;
A
#
# COMPACT_ATOMS: atom_id res chain seq x y z
N MET A 1 8.02 0.70 12.53
CA MET A 1 6.58 0.84 12.87
C MET A 1 6.07 -0.46 13.47
N LYS A 2 4.81 -0.56 13.89
CA LYS A 2 4.21 -1.85 14.26
C LYS A 2 3.75 -2.59 12.99
N CYS A 3 3.86 -3.91 12.97
CA CYS A 3 3.31 -4.75 11.92
C CYS A 3 1.78 -4.57 11.81
N ILE A 4 1.26 -4.46 10.58
CA ILE A 4 -0.16 -4.25 10.29
C ILE A 4 -1.03 -5.49 10.54
N VAL A 5 -0.43 -6.68 10.56
CA VAL A 5 -1.11 -7.94 10.87
C VAL A 5 -1.66 -7.89 12.30
N ASN A 6 -2.96 -8.16 12.46
CA ASN A 6 -3.63 -8.09 13.76
C ASN A 6 -2.93 -8.95 14.83
N GLY A 7 -2.81 -8.41 16.05
CA GLY A 7 -2.16 -9.11 17.17
C GLY A 7 -0.63 -9.23 17.08
N CYS A 8 0.01 -8.88 15.96
CA CYS A 8 1.45 -8.95 15.83
C CYS A 8 2.15 -7.82 16.63
N THR A 9 3.16 -8.16 17.43
CA THR A 9 3.94 -7.19 18.22
C THR A 9 5.31 -6.88 17.62
N ASN A 10 5.68 -7.56 16.53
CA ASN A 10 6.98 -7.37 15.88
C ASN A 10 7.10 -5.97 15.28
N TYR A 11 8.33 -5.45 15.32
CA TYR A 11 8.68 -4.26 14.56
C TYR A 11 8.59 -4.55 13.06
N ALA A 12 8.10 -3.57 12.31
CA ALA A 12 7.92 -3.62 10.87
C ALA A 12 8.79 -2.58 10.16
N ALA A 13 9.54 -3.06 9.17
CA ALA A 13 10.43 -2.28 8.32
C ALA A 13 10.09 -2.42 6.82
N ASN A 14 9.32 -3.45 6.43
CA ASN A 14 8.93 -3.67 5.05
C ASN A 14 7.60 -2.98 4.78
N ASN A 15 7.46 -2.30 3.65
CA ASN A 15 6.27 -1.52 3.31
C ASN A 15 5.57 -2.10 2.07
N PHE A 16 4.25 -2.15 2.09
CA PHE A 16 3.48 -2.38 0.88
C PHE A 16 3.43 -1.09 0.04
N SER A 17 3.78 -1.19 -1.24
CA SER A 17 3.70 -0.06 -2.18
C SER A 17 2.76 -0.39 -3.34
N VAL A 18 1.99 0.57 -3.79
CA VAL A 18 1.25 0.50 -5.05
C VAL A 18 1.93 1.44 -6.04
N ARG A 19 2.14 1.03 -7.28
CA ARG A 19 2.79 1.85 -8.31
C ARG A 19 2.11 1.68 -9.66
N LEU A 20 1.67 2.79 -10.24
CA LEU A 20 1.28 2.85 -11.66
C LEU A 20 2.50 3.19 -12.49
N ARG A 21 2.69 2.46 -13.58
CA ARG A 21 3.84 2.59 -14.48
C ARG A 21 3.39 2.77 -15.91
N ARG A 22 4.29 3.34 -16.71
CA ARG A 22 4.26 3.26 -18.17
C ARG A 22 4.91 1.96 -18.63
N ASP A 23 4.78 1.66 -19.92
CA ASP A 23 5.38 0.48 -20.55
C ASP A 23 6.91 0.49 -20.46
N ASP A 24 7.53 1.66 -20.48
CA ASP A 24 8.97 1.86 -20.27
C ASP A 24 9.42 1.71 -18.81
N THR A 25 8.51 1.27 -17.93
CA THR A 25 8.68 1.04 -16.49
C THR A 25 8.81 2.30 -15.62
N THR A 26 8.82 3.51 -16.20
CA THR A 26 8.81 4.76 -15.43
C THR A 26 7.54 4.88 -14.60
N ALA A 27 7.62 5.51 -13.43
CA ALA A 27 6.47 5.66 -12.54
C ALA A 27 5.61 6.85 -12.99
N ILE A 28 4.29 6.65 -13.07
CA ILE A 28 3.34 7.76 -13.10
C ILE A 28 3.15 8.27 -11.66
N TRP A 29 2.92 7.33 -10.74
CA TRP A 29 2.88 7.58 -9.29
C TRP A 29 3.25 6.30 -8.53
N ALA A 30 3.79 6.47 -7.33
CA ALA A 30 4.26 5.37 -6.46
C ALA A 30 4.10 5.74 -4.97
N PRO A 31 2.86 5.84 -4.45
CA PRO A 31 2.67 6.13 -3.03
C PRO A 31 3.21 5.02 -2.14
N ASN A 32 3.76 5.44 -1.00
CA ASN A 32 3.85 4.59 0.18
C ASN A 32 2.43 4.44 0.76
N THR A 33 1.99 3.22 1.06
CA THR A 33 0.63 2.98 1.57
C THR A 33 0.48 3.17 3.08
N GLU A 34 1.59 3.42 3.77
CA GLU A 34 1.76 3.38 5.23
C GLU A 34 1.42 2.03 5.89
N ALA A 35 1.28 0.96 5.10
CA ALA A 35 1.13 -0.40 5.61
C ALA A 35 2.49 -1.10 5.71
N TYR A 36 2.92 -1.37 6.94
CA TYR A 36 4.21 -2.01 7.20
C TYR A 36 4.05 -3.41 7.78
N ILE A 37 4.97 -4.28 7.41
CA ILE A 37 5.01 -5.67 7.83
C ILE A 37 6.40 -6.07 8.35
N CYS A 38 6.44 -6.96 9.34
CA CYS A 38 7.68 -7.51 9.88
C CYS A 38 8.25 -8.60 8.96
N ASP A 39 9.52 -8.95 9.14
CA ASP A 39 10.21 -9.94 8.29
C ASP A 39 9.55 -11.33 8.33
N ALA A 40 9.07 -11.74 9.51
CA ALA A 40 8.37 -13.01 9.67
C ALA A 40 7.14 -13.10 8.75
N HIS A 41 6.29 -12.08 8.76
CA HIS A 41 5.10 -12.07 7.92
C HIS A 41 5.40 -11.73 6.44
N ALA A 42 6.49 -11.00 6.15
CA ALA A 42 6.93 -10.78 4.78
C ALA A 42 7.24 -12.09 4.05
N SER A 43 7.64 -13.14 4.79
CA SER A 43 7.90 -14.49 4.26
C SER A 43 6.69 -15.42 4.21
N SER A 44 5.51 -15.02 4.73
CA SER A 44 4.35 -15.92 4.89
C SER A 44 3.47 -16.08 3.64
N GLY A 45 3.67 -15.26 2.60
CA GLY A 45 2.79 -15.18 1.43
C GLY A 45 1.45 -14.49 1.73
N PHE A 46 0.85 -13.87 0.72
CA PHE A 46 -0.44 -13.16 0.84
C PHE A 46 -1.33 -13.46 -0.37
N THR A 47 -2.62 -13.67 -0.14
CA THR A 47 -3.63 -13.50 -1.17
C THR A 47 -4.02 -12.03 -1.23
N ILE A 48 -3.87 -11.40 -2.40
CA ILE A 48 -4.16 -9.97 -2.60
C ILE A 48 -5.18 -9.83 -3.73
N GLU A 49 -6.31 -9.23 -3.41
CA GLU A 49 -7.34 -8.84 -4.38
C GLU A 49 -7.30 -7.31 -4.56
N VAL A 50 -7.24 -6.85 -5.80
CA VAL A 50 -7.12 -5.42 -6.13
C VAL A 50 -8.38 -4.97 -6.84
N ASN A 51 -9.08 -4.00 -6.23
CA ASN A 51 -10.23 -3.34 -6.82
C ASN A 51 -9.88 -1.86 -7.07
N LEU A 52 -10.13 -1.38 -8.29
CA LEU A 52 -9.83 -0.01 -8.70
C LEU A 52 -11.12 0.76 -8.97
N SER A 53 -11.24 1.94 -8.36
CA SER A 53 -12.34 2.88 -8.58
C SER A 53 -11.77 4.24 -8.95
N THR A 54 -12.23 4.81 -10.05
CA THR A 54 -11.82 6.15 -10.48
C THR A 54 -12.34 7.20 -9.50
N ARG A 55 -11.53 8.23 -9.26
CA ARG A 55 -11.91 9.42 -8.49
C ARG A 55 -12.09 10.61 -9.43
N THR A 56 -12.80 11.62 -8.96
CA THR A 56 -13.01 12.88 -9.70
C THR A 56 -12.02 13.97 -9.29
N ASP A 57 -11.02 13.63 -8.48
CA ASP A 57 -9.96 14.51 -8.00
C ASP A 57 -8.58 13.98 -8.41
N ASP A 58 -7.55 14.82 -8.31
CA ASP A 58 -6.15 14.45 -8.62
C ASP A 58 -5.50 13.70 -7.45
N THR A 59 -6.21 12.75 -6.83
CA THR A 59 -5.69 12.02 -5.69
C THR A 59 -5.77 10.51 -5.86
N LEU A 60 -4.85 9.83 -5.20
CA LEU A 60 -4.88 8.39 -4.97
C LEU A 60 -5.08 8.14 -3.49
N GLU A 61 -6.11 7.38 -3.19
CA GLU A 61 -6.38 6.91 -1.84
C GLU A 61 -6.09 5.40 -1.77
N THR A 62 -5.20 5.00 -0.87
CA THR A 62 -4.92 3.59 -0.57
C THR A 62 -5.46 3.25 0.81
N PHE A 63 -6.15 2.11 0.89
CA PHE A 63 -6.61 1.51 2.13
C PHE A 63 -6.07 0.09 2.18
N VAL A 64 -5.23 -0.20 3.17
CA VAL A 64 -4.56 -1.50 3.29
C VAL A 64 -4.78 -2.04 4.69
N SER A 65 -5.23 -3.29 4.81
CA SER A 65 -5.35 -4.02 6.07
C SER A 65 -4.90 -5.46 5.86
N ALA A 66 -4.51 -6.15 6.95
CA ALA A 66 -4.11 -7.54 6.89
C ALA A 66 -4.67 -8.32 8.08
N ASN A 67 -5.30 -9.47 7.79
CA ASN A 67 -5.82 -10.42 8.78
C ASN A 67 -6.66 -9.76 9.91
N GLY A 68 -7.59 -8.87 9.54
CA GLY A 68 -8.46 -8.16 10.49
C GLY A 68 -7.76 -7.07 11.31
N GLY A 69 -6.54 -6.67 10.93
CA GLY A 69 -5.81 -5.57 11.56
C GLY A 69 -6.38 -4.19 11.20
N PRO A 70 -5.96 -3.13 11.92
CA PRO A 70 -6.35 -1.78 11.58
C PRO A 70 -5.87 -1.43 10.17
N ALA A 71 -6.67 -0.65 9.45
CA ALA A 71 -6.31 -0.26 8.10
C ALA A 71 -5.39 0.97 8.10
N ALA A 72 -4.31 0.88 7.33
CA ALA A 72 -3.50 2.03 6.95
C ALA A 72 -4.21 2.73 5.79
N ARG A 73 -4.52 4.01 5.99
CA ARG A 73 -5.15 4.87 4.99
C ARG A 73 -4.16 5.95 4.58
N ARG A 74 -3.90 6.09 3.28
CA ARG A 74 -3.04 7.15 2.75
C ARG A 74 -3.69 7.84 1.56
N LEU A 75 -3.73 9.16 1.62
CA LEU A 75 -4.10 10.02 0.51
C LEU A 75 -2.82 10.62 -0.08
N THR A 76 -2.66 10.52 -1.39
CA THR A 76 -1.51 11.05 -2.13
C THR A 76 -2.00 11.87 -3.31
N THR A 77 -1.59 13.13 -3.42
CA THR A 77 -1.86 13.94 -4.61
C THR A 77 -1.05 13.43 -5.79
N ILE A 78 -1.72 13.18 -6.90
CA ILE A 78 -1.12 12.83 -8.18
C ILE A 78 -0.76 14.14 -8.88
N LYS A 79 0.50 14.28 -9.32
CA LYS A 79 0.98 15.45 -10.08
C LYS A 79 1.23 15.14 -11.55
N HIS A 80 0.63 14.07 -12.06
CA HIS A 80 0.72 13.73 -13.48
C HIS A 80 -0.22 14.65 -14.26
N GLN A 81 0.34 15.53 -15.08
CA GLN A 81 -0.39 16.20 -16.14
C GLN A 81 -0.28 15.35 -17.41
N PRO A 82 -1.41 15.08 -18.11
CA PRO A 82 -1.43 14.31 -19.35
C PRO A 82 -0.46 14.84 -20.41
#